data_AF-A0A538TDP3-F1
#
_entry.id   AF-A0A538TDP3-F1
#
_cell.length_a   1.000
_cell.length_b   1.000
_cell.length_c   1.000
_cell.angle_alpha   90.00
_cell.angle_beta   90.00
_cell.angle_gamma   90.00
#
_symmetry.space_group_name_H-M   'P 1'
#
loop_
_entity.id
_entity.type
_entity.pdbx_description
1 polymer ?
#
loop_
_entity_poly.entity_id
_entity_poly.type
_entity_poly.pdbx_seq_one_letter_code
_entity_poly.pdbx_strand_id
1 'polypeptide(L)'
;MITNSLTKQENGAALDATDRKILALLQDNAKISQADVAKAVGLTAPSVNERVRKLERSGVIRGYVALLDERKLGHDITAFVEIFIEHPKFESGFIQSVGELEAELGARRAADPHADGPGHRQRAAPDQN
;
A
#
# COMPACT_ATOMS: atom_id res chain seq x y z
N MET A 1 15.58 -26.10 35.05
CA MET A 1 14.83 -26.86 34.04
C MET A 1 14.73 -25.99 32.80
N ILE A 2 15.18 -26.55 31.67
CA ILE A 2 15.20 -25.94 30.34
C ILE A 2 13.88 -26.29 29.65
N THR A 3 13.24 -25.34 28.96
CA THR A 3 12.61 -25.56 27.64
C THR A 3 12.21 -24.24 26.99
N ASN A 4 13.19 -23.66 26.29
CA ASN A 4 13.07 -23.18 24.91
C ASN A 4 11.64 -22.92 24.36
N SER A 5 11.21 -21.66 24.33
CA SER A 5 10.05 -21.22 23.54
C SER A 5 10.48 -20.93 22.10
N LEU A 6 10.62 -21.99 21.31
CA LEU A 6 10.75 -21.94 19.86
C LEU A 6 9.50 -22.60 19.27
N THR A 7 8.50 -21.80 18.88
CA THR A 7 7.48 -22.12 17.86
C THR A 7 6.54 -20.91 17.80
N LYS A 8 6.19 -20.30 16.68
CA LYS A 8 6.42 -20.55 15.25
C LYS A 8 5.80 -19.30 14.60
N GLN A 9 6.45 -18.76 13.58
CA GLN A 9 5.90 -17.68 12.76
C GLN A 9 4.44 -18.00 12.42
N GLU A 10 3.51 -17.14 12.87
CA GLU A 10 2.10 -17.17 12.48
C GLU A 10 2.08 -16.97 10.95
N ASN A 11 1.71 -18.03 10.22
CA ASN A 11 1.68 -18.07 8.76
C ASN A 11 0.68 -17.04 8.21
N GLY A 12 1.13 -15.81 7.94
CA GLY A 12 0.53 -15.01 6.88
C GLY A 12 0.63 -15.83 5.61
N ALA A 13 -0.51 -16.22 5.02
CA ALA A 13 -0.57 -17.11 3.85
C ALA A 13 0.53 -16.74 2.85
N ALA A 14 1.57 -17.59 2.75
CA ALA A 14 2.74 -17.28 1.96
C ALA A 14 2.30 -16.97 0.52
N LEU A 15 2.43 -15.70 0.13
CA LEU A 15 2.03 -15.24 -1.20
C LEU A 15 2.83 -16.01 -2.23
N ASP A 16 2.12 -16.77 -3.07
CA ASP A 16 2.76 -17.51 -4.15
C ASP A 16 3.21 -16.56 -5.27
N ALA A 17 4.01 -17.07 -6.21
CA ALA A 17 4.53 -16.26 -7.29
C ALA A 17 3.43 -15.68 -8.20
N THR A 18 2.29 -16.36 -8.29
CA THR A 18 1.15 -15.93 -9.10
C THR A 18 0.38 -14.82 -8.41
N ASP A 19 0.15 -14.93 -7.09
CA ASP A 19 -0.47 -13.90 -6.26
C ASP A 19 0.34 -12.60 -6.34
N ARG A 20 1.67 -12.67 -6.31
CA ARG A 20 2.53 -11.50 -6.49
C ARG A 20 2.37 -10.84 -7.85
N LYS A 21 2.23 -11.63 -8.92
CA LYS A 21 1.99 -11.10 -10.28
C LYS A 21 0.60 -10.45 -10.37
N ILE A 22 -0.42 -11.08 -9.79
CA ILE A 22 -1.77 -10.52 -9.72
C ILE A 22 -1.74 -9.18 -8.98
N LEU A 23 -1.08 -9.12 -7.82
CA LEU A 23 -0.92 -7.89 -7.05
C LEU A 23 -0.20 -6.79 -7.83
N ALA A 24 0.90 -7.12 -8.53
CA ALA A 24 1.61 -6.15 -9.36
C ALA A 24 0.72 -5.57 -10.47
N LEU A 25 -0.07 -6.41 -11.14
CA LEU A 25 -1.02 -5.97 -12.18
C LEU A 25 -2.14 -5.09 -11.60
N LEU A 26 -2.68 -5.45 -10.43
CA LEU A 26 -3.72 -4.67 -9.76
C LEU A 26 -3.21 -3.34 -9.19
N GLN A 27 -1.95 -3.29 -8.76
CA GLN A 27 -1.31 -2.05 -8.31
C GLN A 27 -1.07 -1.07 -9.47
N ASP A 28 -0.68 -1.59 -10.64
CA ASP A 28 -0.52 -0.79 -11.85
C ASP A 28 -1.87 -0.30 -12.39
N ASN A 29 -2.86 -1.20 -12.44
CA ASN A 29 -4.20 -0.86 -12.87
C ASN A 29 -5.27 -1.68 -12.13
N ALA A 30 -5.85 -1.09 -11.09
CA ALA A 30 -6.93 -1.71 -10.31
C ALA A 30 -8.20 -2.03 -11.13
N LYS A 31 -8.38 -1.42 -12.31
CA LYS A 31 -9.54 -1.64 -13.19
C LYS A 31 -9.29 -2.70 -14.27
N ILE A 32 -8.12 -3.35 -14.27
CA ILE A 32 -7.81 -4.41 -15.24
C ILE A 32 -8.87 -5.52 -15.19
N SER A 33 -9.26 -6.03 -16.36
CA SER A 33 -10.25 -7.10 -16.42
C SER A 33 -9.68 -8.41 -15.89
N GLN A 34 -10.51 -9.20 -15.21
CA GLN A 34 -10.11 -10.52 -14.71
C GLN A 34 -9.64 -11.44 -15.84
N ALA A 35 -10.19 -11.27 -17.06
CA ALA A 35 -9.78 -12.01 -18.24
C ALA A 35 -8.36 -11.66 -18.69
N ASP A 36 -7.97 -10.39 -18.62
CA ASP A 36 -6.64 -9.94 -19.05
C ASP A 36 -5.59 -10.27 -17.99
N VAL A 37 -5.92 -10.17 -16.70
CA VAL A 37 -5.06 -10.70 -15.63
C VAL A 37 -4.83 -12.19 -15.83
N ALA A 38 -5.90 -12.95 -16.10
CA ALA A 38 -5.83 -14.40 -16.33
C ALA A 38 -4.92 -14.76 -17.50
N LYS A 39 -5.00 -14.05 -18.62
CA LYS A 39 -4.07 -14.20 -19.75
C LYS A 39 -2.63 -13.91 -19.33
N ALA A 40 -2.40 -12.82 -18.59
CA ALA A 40 -1.06 -12.41 -18.17
C ALA A 40 -0.39 -13.39 -17.19
N VAL A 41 -1.18 -14.04 -16.32
CA VAL A 41 -0.65 -15.00 -15.32
C VAL A 41 -0.77 -16.47 -15.74
N GLY A 42 -1.35 -16.77 -16.90
CA GLY A 42 -1.54 -18.13 -17.39
C GLY A 42 -2.60 -18.94 -16.64
N LEU A 43 -3.63 -18.28 -16.12
CA LEU A 43 -4.75 -18.90 -15.40
C LEU A 43 -6.08 -18.67 -16.13
N THR A 44 -7.15 -19.27 -15.60
CA THR A 44 -8.52 -18.98 -16.03
C THR A 44 -9.09 -17.80 -15.23
N ALA A 45 -10.01 -17.03 -15.81
CA ALA A 45 -10.63 -15.89 -15.14
C ALA A 45 -11.33 -16.24 -13.80
N PRO A 46 -12.02 -17.39 -13.65
CA PRO A 46 -12.56 -17.81 -12.35
C PRO A 46 -11.47 -18.04 -11.29
N SER A 47 -10.32 -18.62 -11.67
CA SER A 47 -9.21 -18.89 -10.75
C SER A 47 -8.55 -17.60 -10.25
N VAL A 48 -8.40 -16.60 -11.13
CA VAL A 48 -7.92 -15.27 -10.73
C VAL A 48 -8.89 -14.61 -9.75
N ASN A 49 -10.20 -14.64 -10.05
CA ASN A 49 -11.21 -14.05 -9.18
C ASN A 49 -11.19 -14.67 -7.77
N GLU A 50 -11.07 -16.00 -7.67
CA GLU A 50 -10.96 -16.67 -6.37
C GLU A 50 -9.71 -16.23 -5.60
N ARG A 51 -8.56 -16.11 -6.28
CA ARG A 51 -7.31 -15.64 -5.69
C ARG A 51 -7.42 -14.19 -5.20
N VAL A 52 -7.95 -13.28 -6.01
CA VAL A 52 -8.18 -11.89 -5.62
C VAL A 52 -9.09 -11.82 -4.38
N ARG A 53 -10.21 -12.55 -4.37
CA ARG A 53 -11.09 -12.63 -3.20
C ARG A 53 -10.42 -13.21 -1.97
N LYS A 54 -9.49 -14.16 -2.13
CA LYS A 54 -8.69 -14.69 -1.01
C LYS A 54 -7.75 -13.61 -0.48
N LEU A 55 -7.06 -12.88 -1.36
CA LEU A 55 -6.17 -11.78 -1.00
C LEU A 55 -6.91 -10.65 -0.27
N GLU A 56 -8.11 -10.30 -0.72
CA GLU A 56 -9.01 -9.35 -0.05
C GLU A 56 -9.44 -9.85 1.34
N ARG A 57 -9.97 -11.08 1.44
CA ARG A 57 -10.42 -11.66 2.72
C ARG A 57 -9.28 -11.83 3.73
N SER A 58 -8.07 -12.09 3.25
CA SER A 58 -6.87 -12.20 4.09
C SER A 58 -6.30 -10.84 4.53
N GLY A 59 -6.84 -9.73 4.03
CA GLY A 59 -6.35 -8.38 4.33
C GLY A 59 -5.07 -7.97 3.61
N VAL A 60 -4.56 -8.80 2.68
CA VAL A 60 -3.42 -8.43 1.81
C VAL A 60 -3.83 -7.30 0.87
N ILE A 61 -5.02 -7.39 0.28
CA ILE A 61 -5.65 -6.25 -0.43
C ILE A 61 -6.54 -5.55 0.59
N ARG A 62 -6.10 -4.37 1.05
CA ARG A 62 -6.84 -3.56 2.04
C ARG A 62 -7.95 -2.72 1.43
N GLY A 63 -7.83 -2.39 0.15
CA GLY A 63 -8.80 -1.57 -0.57
C GLY A 63 -8.26 -1.11 -1.92
N TYR A 64 -9.16 -0.52 -2.70
CA TYR A 64 -8.85 0.08 -3.99
C TYR A 64 -9.03 1.59 -3.86
N VAL A 65 -7.99 2.36 -4.21
CA VAL A 65 -7.97 3.81 -4.06
C VAL A 65 -7.85 4.49 -5.41
N ALA A 66 -8.47 5.66 -5.54
CA ALA A 66 -8.22 6.56 -6.64
C ALA A 66 -7.08 7.50 -6.26
N LEU A 67 -6.05 7.59 -7.11
CA LEU A 67 -5.03 8.63 -6.98
C LEU A 67 -5.60 9.92 -7.57
N LEU A 68 -5.75 10.93 -6.72
CA LEU A 68 -6.34 12.21 -7.08
C LEU A 68 -5.27 13.29 -7.14
N ASP A 69 -5.48 14.25 -8.03
CA ASP A 69 -4.63 15.43 -8.14
C ASP A 69 -5.07 16.45 -7.07
N GLU A 70 -4.32 16.51 -5.97
CA GLU A 70 -4.60 17.36 -4.81
C GLU A 70 -4.72 18.85 -5.20
N ARG A 71 -3.89 19.32 -6.15
CA ARG A 71 -3.91 20.71 -6.63
C ARG A 71 -5.21 21.04 -7.37
N LYS A 72 -5.71 20.11 -8.18
CA LYS A 72 -6.99 20.31 -8.88
C LYS A 72 -8.20 20.25 -7.95
N LEU A 73 -8.03 19.67 -6.77
CA LEU A 73 -9.05 19.62 -5.72
C LEU A 73 -8.98 20.82 -4.77
N GLY A 74 -8.06 21.77 -4.98
CA GLY A 74 -7.86 22.92 -4.10
C GLY A 74 -7.15 22.60 -2.79
N HIS A 75 -6.53 21.42 -2.69
CA HIS A 75 -5.64 21.03 -1.60
C HIS A 75 -4.21 21.41 -1.97
N ASP A 76 -3.93 22.71 -1.98
CA ASP A 76 -2.68 23.26 -2.49
C ASP A 76 -1.49 23.12 -1.51
N ILE A 77 -1.78 22.69 -0.28
CA ILE A 77 -0.80 22.61 0.81
C ILE A 77 -0.86 21.20 1.42
N THR A 78 0.21 20.44 1.24
CA THR A 78 0.45 19.17 1.92
C THR A 78 1.62 19.37 2.88
N ALA A 79 1.38 19.18 4.18
CA ALA A 79 2.40 19.35 5.22
C ALA A 79 2.70 18.01 5.90
N PHE A 80 3.98 17.70 6.07
CA PHE A 80 4.43 16.61 6.91
C PHE A 80 4.83 17.18 8.26
N VAL A 81 4.27 16.64 9.33
CA VAL A 81 4.59 17.06 10.69
C VAL A 81 5.22 15.88 11.42
N GLU A 82 6.49 16.02 11.77
CA GLU A 82 7.17 15.11 12.67
C GLU A 82 6.95 15.57 14.11
N ILE A 83 6.56 14.66 14.98
CA ILE A 83 6.16 14.98 16.36
C ILE A 83 6.97 14.11 17.30
N PHE A 84 7.71 14.78 18.18
CA PHE A 84 8.47 14.14 19.24
C PHE A 84 7.65 14.15 20.52
N ILE A 85 7.36 12.96 21.06
CA ILE A 85 6.64 12.81 22.32
C ILE A 85 7.69 12.55 23.41
N GLU A 86 7.84 13.49 24.35
CA GLU A 86 8.85 13.41 25.41
C GLU A 86 8.62 12.23 26.38
N HIS A 87 7.37 11.80 26.57
CA HIS A 87 7.05 10.72 27.50
C HIS A 87 5.94 9.80 26.96
N PRO A 88 6.12 8.46 26.97
CA PRO A 88 5.18 7.48 26.39
C PRO A 88 3.73 7.59 26.89
N LYS A 89 3.54 8.08 28.12
CA LYS A 89 2.22 8.32 28.72
C LYS A 89 1.31 9.27 27.92
N PHE A 90 1.88 10.14 27.08
CA PHE A 90 1.12 11.09 26.25
C PHE A 90 0.82 10.56 24.85
N GLU A 91 1.44 9.46 24.44
CA GLU A 91 1.32 8.90 23.09
C GLU A 91 -0.13 8.52 22.76
N SER A 92 -0.79 7.77 23.64
CA SER A 92 -2.15 7.30 23.40
C SER A 92 -3.17 8.44 23.29
N GLY A 93 -3.06 9.45 24.16
CA GLY A 93 -3.95 10.61 24.13
C GLY A 93 -3.73 11.46 22.89
N PHE A 94 -2.46 11.63 22.48
CA PHE A 94 -2.11 12.36 21.28
C PHE A 94 -2.63 11.66 20.00
N ILE A 95 -2.40 10.34 19.87
CA ILE A 95 -2.90 9.56 18.73
C ILE A 95 -4.42 9.64 18.62
N GLN A 96 -5.14 9.60 19.75
CA GLN A 96 -6.59 9.73 19.75
C GLN A 96 -7.04 11.10 19.23
N SER A 97 -6.47 12.20 19.76
CA SER A 97 -6.84 13.55 19.34
C SER A 97 -6.49 13.83 17.87
N VAL A 98 -5.36 13.31 17.37
CA VAL A 98 -5.02 13.43 15.95
C VAL A 98 -6.02 12.65 15.10
N GLY A 99 -6.38 11.41 15.47
CA GLY A 99 -7.34 10.61 14.71
C GLY A 99 -8.72 11.26 14.60
N GLU A 100 -9.16 12.01 15.62
CA GLU A 100 -10.40 12.81 15.58
C GLU A 100 -10.29 13.99 14.60
N LEU A 101 -9.12 14.63 14.51
CA LEU A 101 -8.85 15.70 13.53
C LEU A 101 -8.72 15.18 12.09
N GLU A 102 -8.20 13.95 11.91
CA GLU A 102 -8.09 13.32 10.58
C GLU A 102 -9.46 13.10 9.93
N ALA A 103 -10.51 12.87 10.72
CA ALA A 103 -11.86 12.66 10.24
C ALA A 103 -12.49 13.92 9.59
N GLU A 104 -12.08 15.11 10.02
CA GLU A 104 -12.53 16.38 9.43
C GLU A 104 -11.69 16.83 8.23
N LEU A 105 -10.40 16.50 8.21
CA LEU A 105 -9.45 16.95 7.18
C LEU A 105 -9.14 15.91 6.08
N GLY A 106 -9.61 14.67 6.21
CA GLY A 106 -9.31 13.60 5.25
C GLY A 106 -7.84 13.15 5.29
N ALA A 107 -7.18 13.26 6.45
CA ALA A 107 -5.80 12.83 6.60
C ALA A 107 -5.69 11.30 6.48
N ARG A 108 -4.76 10.87 5.62
CA ARG A 108 -4.40 9.46 5.46
C ARG A 108 -3.17 9.18 6.31
N ARG A 109 -3.15 8.07 7.04
CA ARG A 109 -1.90 7.49 7.55
C ARG A 109 -0.92 7.41 6.39
N ALA A 110 0.18 8.14 6.48
CA ALA A 110 1.22 8.11 5.47
C ALA A 110 1.76 6.68 5.35
N ALA A 111 1.47 6.01 4.23
CA ALA A 111 2.41 5.03 3.71
C ALA A 111 3.62 5.86 3.26
N ASP A 112 4.82 5.49 3.72
CA ASP A 112 6.09 6.21 3.52
C ASP A 112 6.08 7.19 2.33
N PRO A 113 6.15 8.52 2.58
CA PRO A 113 6.10 9.52 1.52
C PRO A 113 7.28 9.45 0.55
N HIS A 114 8.33 8.67 0.84
CA HIS A 114 9.42 8.43 -0.11
C HIS A 114 9.11 7.39 -1.20
N ALA A 115 8.02 6.62 -1.09
CA ALA A 115 7.68 5.61 -2.09
C ALA A 115 7.05 6.20 -3.38
N ASP A 116 6.35 7.33 -3.27
CA ASP A 116 5.64 8.02 -4.38
C ASP A 116 6.42 9.23 -4.94
N GLY A 117 7.75 9.24 -4.78
CA GLY A 117 8.58 10.24 -5.44
C GLY A 117 8.34 10.23 -6.97
N PRO A 118 8.22 11.38 -7.65
CA PRO A 118 8.17 11.40 -9.10
C PRO A 118 9.46 10.75 -9.59
N GLY A 119 9.34 9.58 -10.23
CA GLY A 119 10.45 8.88 -10.84
C GLY A 119 11.20 9.86 -11.74
N HIS A 120 12.37 10.30 -11.29
CA HIS A 120 13.33 11.00 -12.13
C HIS A 120 13.63 10.07 -13.31
N ARG A 121 12.99 10.34 -14.46
CA ARG A 121 13.52 9.88 -15.75
C ARG A 121 14.82 10.63 -15.98
N GLN A 122 15.90 10.11 -15.41
CA GLN A 122 17.22 10.28 -16.00
C GLN A 122 17.22 9.44 -17.29
N ARG A 123 17.20 10.09 -18.45
CA ARG A 123 17.66 9.46 -19.70
C ARG A 123 18.70 10.38 -20.34
N ALA A 124 19.94 9.87 -20.25
CA ALA A 124 21.06 9.91 -21.19
C ALA A 124 21.64 11.29 -21.64
N ALA A 125 22.81 11.60 -21.06
CA ALA A 125 24.14 11.85 -21.66
C ALA A 125 24.29 12.53 -23.05
N PRO A 126 25.38 13.30 -23.26
CA PRO A 126 25.52 14.27 -24.35
C PRO A 126 25.90 13.62 -25.67
N ASP A 127 25.39 14.17 -26.77
CA ASP A 127 25.94 13.92 -28.09
C ASP A 127 27.08 14.90 -28.38
N GLN A 128 28.13 14.36 -28.98
CA GLN A 128 29.46 14.92 -29.14
C GLN A 128 29.48 15.87 -30.34
N ASN A 129 30.19 16.99 -30.21
CA ASN A 129 30.76 17.72 -31.33
C ASN A 129 32.17 18.18 -30.98
#